data_AF-A0A561W9W0-F1
#
_entry.id   AF-A0A561W9W0-F1
#
_cell.length_a   1.000
_cell.length_b   1.000
_cell.length_c   1.000
_cell.angle_alpha   90.00
_cell.angle_beta   90.00
_cell.angle_gamma   90.00
#
_symmetry.space_group_name_H-M   'P 1'
#
loop_
_entity.id
_entity.type
_entity.pdbx_description
1 polymer ?
#
loop_
_entity_poly.entity_id
_entity_poly.type
_entity_poly.pdbx_seq_one_letter_code
_entity_poly.pdbx_strand_id
1 'polypeptide(L)'
;MQVSEKFDLAFLTESLGDEITPKISSPLLRREAEIALEIRVRYLNKPASEELAARSAKGVQRLVATVDRLAERSGEGFQLHEAHTLIHLLEGKAGEAAHGAEEFLKTQVILRTFVGALRLERFDNDLAVKLLAAGQEPAVALHSGQVIGKYAWWPGWLLKVVTERALAGTLDEETVQALDRCAYAELSPAQARIARRLLDGEEALIDASAVRLEGLGEVDAAEKLRKGDLTTVALAARLIPI
;
A
#
# COMPACT_ATOMS: atom_id res chain seq x y z
N MET A 1 -2.16 17.14 -13.41
CA MET A 1 -0.95 16.59 -12.77
C MET A 1 -0.48 15.45 -13.67
N GLN A 2 0.67 15.57 -14.33
CA GLN A 2 1.17 14.52 -15.24
C GLN A 2 1.54 13.29 -14.41
N VAL A 3 0.70 12.27 -14.43
CA VAL A 3 1.01 10.97 -13.84
C VAL A 3 1.91 10.27 -14.85
N SER A 4 3.19 10.17 -14.52
CA SER A 4 4.12 9.35 -15.27
C SER A 4 3.83 7.89 -14.89
N GLU A 5 3.45 7.03 -15.84
CA GLU A 5 3.37 5.57 -15.67
C GLU A 5 4.73 4.91 -15.37
N LYS A 6 5.76 5.72 -15.10
CA LYS A 6 7.11 5.27 -14.76
C LYS A 6 7.30 5.31 -13.26
N PHE A 7 7.94 4.26 -12.76
CA PHE A 7 8.47 4.17 -11.41
C PHE A 7 9.23 5.44 -11.02
N ASP A 8 8.76 6.12 -9.97
CA ASP A 8 9.30 7.38 -9.48
C ASP A 8 10.50 7.14 -8.57
N LEU A 9 11.67 6.98 -9.19
CA LEU A 9 12.92 6.75 -8.49
C LEU A 9 13.31 7.92 -7.58
N ALA A 10 12.91 9.15 -7.91
CA ALA A 10 13.16 10.32 -7.07
C ALA A 10 12.39 10.19 -5.75
N PHE A 11 11.11 9.88 -5.82
CA PHE A 11 10.27 9.63 -4.64
C PHE A 11 10.77 8.46 -3.80
N LEU A 12 11.15 7.34 -4.44
CA LEU A 12 11.71 6.20 -3.71
C LEU A 12 12.98 6.60 -2.95
N THR A 13 13.90 7.26 -3.65
CA THR A 13 15.20 7.65 -3.10
C THR A 13 15.03 8.61 -1.94
N GLU A 14 14.16 9.60 -2.07
CA GLU A 14 13.80 10.54 -1.02
C GLU A 14 13.16 9.81 0.17
N SER A 15 12.07 9.09 -0.06
CA SER A 15 11.29 8.46 1.02
C SER A 15 12.09 7.40 1.79
N LEU A 16 12.83 6.54 1.09
CA LEU A 16 13.65 5.53 1.76
C LEU A 16 14.91 6.16 2.38
N GLY A 17 15.46 7.19 1.75
CA GLY A 17 16.58 7.96 2.29
C GLY A 17 16.25 8.67 3.61
N ASP A 18 15.05 9.24 3.71
CA ASP A 18 14.55 9.91 4.93
C ASP A 18 14.33 8.93 6.09
N GLU A 19 14.08 7.65 5.80
CA GLU A 19 13.96 6.60 6.81
C GLU A 19 15.34 6.04 7.24
N ILE A 20 16.28 5.91 6.30
CA ILE A 20 17.65 5.40 6.58
C ILE A 20 18.51 6.44 7.29
N THR A 21 18.50 7.70 6.83
CA THR A 21 19.43 8.75 7.27
C THR A 21 19.41 8.99 8.80
N PRO A 22 18.25 9.06 9.47
CA PRO A 22 18.19 9.22 10.93
C PRO A 22 18.83 8.07 11.72
N LYS A 23 18.99 6.90 11.10
CA LYS A 23 19.58 5.69 11.72
C LYS A 23 21.11 5.70 11.70
N ILE A 24 21.72 6.53 10.86
CA ILE A 24 23.18 6.70 10.85
C ILE A 24 23.62 7.31 12.18
N SER A 25 24.35 6.53 12.98
CA SER A 25 24.71 6.89 14.36
C SER A 25 25.65 8.11 14.45
N SER A 26 26.60 8.23 13.53
CA SER A 26 27.56 9.35 13.51
C SER A 26 26.93 10.63 12.96
N PRO A 27 26.85 11.75 13.73
CA PRO A 27 26.23 12.99 13.25
C PRO A 27 26.94 13.62 12.05
N LEU A 28 28.27 13.52 11.99
CA LEU A 28 29.06 14.04 10.87
C LEU A 28 28.81 13.23 9.59
N LEU A 29 28.75 11.90 9.71
CA LEU A 29 28.44 11.02 8.59
C LEU A 29 26.99 11.21 8.13
N ARG A 30 26.05 11.34 9.08
CA ARG A 30 24.65 11.63 8.80
C ARG A 30 24.51 12.93 7.99
N ARG A 31 25.21 13.99 8.39
CA ARG A 31 25.18 15.26 7.66
C ARG A 31 25.69 15.13 6.22
N GLU A 32 26.75 14.35 6.03
CA GLU A 32 27.29 14.07 4.70
C GLU A 32 26.29 13.26 3.84
N ALA A 33 25.64 12.26 4.45
CA ALA A 33 24.57 11.48 3.86
C ALA A 33 23.37 12.33 3.43
N GLU A 34 22.87 13.22 4.29
CA GLU A 34 21.79 14.17 3.97
C GLU A 34 22.10 15.01 2.73
N ILE A 35 23.32 15.54 2.65
CA ILE A 35 23.75 16.36 1.51
C ILE A 35 23.79 15.53 0.22
N ALA A 36 24.35 14.31 0.28
CA ALA A 36 24.41 13.42 -0.87
C ALA A 36 23.01 13.02 -1.35
N LEU A 37 22.10 12.72 -0.42
CA LEU A 37 20.70 12.41 -0.68
C LEU A 37 19.98 13.58 -1.36
N GLU A 38 20.07 14.79 -0.79
CA GLU A 38 19.41 15.98 -1.33
C GLU A 38 19.85 16.26 -2.78
N ILE A 39 21.16 16.18 -3.05
CA ILE A 39 21.70 16.39 -4.41
C ILE A 39 21.22 15.29 -5.35
N ARG A 40 21.19 14.02 -4.90
CA ARG A 40 20.71 12.90 -5.72
C ARG A 40 19.24 13.04 -6.08
N VAL A 41 18.38 13.36 -5.12
CA VAL A 41 16.94 13.59 -5.36
C VAL A 41 16.73 14.75 -6.34
N ARG A 42 17.48 15.86 -6.21
CA ARG A 42 17.43 16.97 -7.17
C ARG A 42 17.81 16.55 -8.58
N TYR A 43 18.85 15.72 -8.72
CA TYR A 43 19.24 15.17 -10.02
C TYR A 43 18.17 14.24 -10.59
N LEU A 44 17.61 13.32 -9.80
CA LEU A 44 16.58 12.39 -10.26
C LEU A 44 15.30 13.12 -10.72
N ASN A 45 14.98 14.27 -10.12
CA ASN A 45 13.89 15.15 -10.58
C ASN A 45 14.22 15.93 -11.87
N LYS A 46 15.50 16.11 -12.21
CA LYS A 46 15.98 16.85 -13.38
C LYS A 46 17.12 16.10 -14.08
N PRO A 47 16.85 14.91 -14.64
CA PRO A 47 17.91 14.01 -15.12
C PRO A 47 18.67 14.56 -16.34
N ALA A 48 18.08 15.51 -17.08
CA ALA A 48 18.72 16.17 -18.22
C ALA A 48 19.79 17.22 -17.82
N SER A 49 19.93 17.53 -16.53
CA SER A 49 20.93 18.51 -16.07
C SER A 49 22.29 17.83 -15.83
N GLU A 50 23.24 18.09 -16.72
CA GLU A 50 24.62 17.59 -16.60
C GLU A 50 25.32 18.10 -15.33
N GLU A 51 25.06 19.36 -14.93
CA GLU A 51 25.61 19.93 -13.70
C GLU A 51 25.14 19.13 -12.46
N LEU A 52 23.83 18.84 -12.36
CA LEU A 52 23.28 18.07 -11.26
C LEU A 52 23.76 16.62 -11.29
N ALA A 53 23.91 16.03 -12.48
CA ALA A 53 24.47 14.69 -12.64
C ALA A 53 25.90 14.62 -12.06
N ALA A 54 26.77 15.54 -12.47
CA ALA A 54 28.16 15.61 -12.00
C ALA A 54 28.24 15.86 -10.49
N ARG A 55 27.42 16.79 -9.97
CA ARG A 55 27.35 17.08 -8.53
C ARG A 55 26.83 15.88 -7.73
N SER A 56 25.82 15.18 -8.22
CA SER A 56 25.28 13.98 -7.60
C SER A 56 26.33 12.88 -7.53
N ALA A 57 26.98 12.54 -8.66
CA ALA A 57 28.03 11.54 -8.70
C ALA A 57 29.18 11.87 -7.72
N LYS A 58 29.64 13.13 -7.70
CA LYS A 58 30.69 13.58 -6.78
C LYS A 58 30.25 13.51 -5.31
N GLY A 59 29.00 13.83 -5.01
CA GLY A 59 28.43 13.71 -3.67
C GLY A 59 28.42 12.26 -3.18
N VAL A 60 27.93 11.33 -4.01
CA VAL A 60 27.93 9.90 -3.70
C VAL A 60 29.36 9.37 -3.49
N GLN A 61 30.29 9.70 -4.40
CA GLN A 61 31.71 9.30 -4.27
C GLN A 61 32.36 9.83 -2.99
N ARG A 62 32.05 11.07 -2.58
CA ARG A 62 32.56 11.65 -1.34
C ARG A 62 32.02 10.94 -0.10
N LEU A 63 30.75 10.55 -0.11
CA LEU A 63 30.15 9.74 0.95
C LEU A 63 30.82 8.37 1.03
N VAL A 64 30.95 7.65 -0.09
CA VAL A 64 31.65 6.36 -0.20
C VAL A 64 33.06 6.46 0.39
N ALA A 65 33.88 7.40 -0.09
CA ALA A 65 35.23 7.59 0.41
C ALA A 65 35.29 7.97 1.90
N THR A 66 34.23 8.57 2.44
CA THR A 66 34.15 8.89 3.87
C THR A 66 33.82 7.65 4.70
N VAL A 67 32.87 6.83 4.23
CA VAL A 67 32.54 5.54 4.85
C VAL A 67 33.75 4.62 4.83
N ASP A 68 34.43 4.48 3.69
CA ASP A 68 35.62 3.61 3.56
C ASP A 68 36.73 4.02 4.53
N ARG A 69 37.06 5.32 4.61
CA ARG A 69 38.05 5.83 5.57
C ARG A 69 37.63 5.62 7.03
N LEU A 70 36.34 5.65 7.33
CA LEU A 70 35.85 5.36 8.67
C LEU A 70 35.93 3.87 8.98
N ALA A 71 35.62 3.00 8.00
CA ALA A 71 35.75 1.56 8.14
C ALA A 71 37.20 1.14 8.41
N GLU A 72 38.17 1.75 7.71
CA GLU A 72 39.60 1.49 7.94
C GLU A 72 40.12 1.94 9.31
N ARG A 73 39.55 3.04 9.84
CA ARG A 73 40.04 3.70 11.06
C ARG A 73 39.31 3.29 12.33
N SER A 74 38.14 2.70 12.20
CA SER A 74 37.29 2.35 13.33
C SER A 74 37.43 0.87 13.65
N GLY A 75 37.60 0.51 14.93
CA GLY A 75 37.60 -0.89 15.37
C GLY A 75 36.21 -1.54 15.28
N GLU A 76 36.10 -2.80 15.73
CA GLU A 76 34.91 -3.68 15.64
C GLU A 76 33.58 -3.12 16.21
N GLY A 77 33.56 -1.92 16.80
CA GLY A 77 32.37 -1.30 17.39
C GLY A 77 31.69 -0.20 16.57
N PHE A 78 32.20 0.18 15.39
CA PHE A 78 31.62 1.26 14.59
C PHE A 78 30.72 0.71 13.48
N GLN A 79 29.41 0.82 13.67
CA GLN A 79 28.42 0.34 12.70
C GLN A 79 28.27 1.36 11.56
N LEU A 80 28.53 0.89 10.34
CA LEU A 80 28.43 1.64 9.08
C LEU A 80 27.34 1.11 8.15
N HIS A 81 26.58 0.12 8.61
CA HIS A 81 25.61 -0.62 7.82
C HIS A 81 24.54 0.28 7.19
N GLU A 82 23.99 1.23 7.95
CA GLU A 82 23.00 2.18 7.48
C GLU A 82 23.57 3.11 6.39
N ALA A 83 24.84 3.50 6.52
CA ALA A 83 25.52 4.35 5.53
C ALA A 83 25.81 3.58 4.23
N HIS A 84 26.23 2.31 4.32
CA HIS A 84 26.36 1.44 3.14
C HIS A 84 25.03 1.20 2.45
N THR A 85 23.96 0.98 3.23
CA THR A 85 22.60 0.82 2.71
C THR A 85 22.15 2.07 1.95
N LEU A 86 22.40 3.27 2.50
CA LEU A 86 22.10 4.52 1.81
C LEU A 86 22.95 4.68 0.54
N ILE A 87 24.22 4.30 0.55
CA ILE A 87 25.08 4.34 -0.65
C ILE A 87 24.47 3.51 -1.77
N HIS A 88 24.04 2.27 -1.50
CA HIS A 88 23.34 1.44 -2.51
C HIS A 88 22.12 2.17 -3.10
N LEU A 89 21.33 2.85 -2.26
CA LEU A 89 20.18 3.61 -2.71
C LEU A 89 20.59 4.76 -3.65
N LEU A 90 21.62 5.52 -3.27
CA LEU A 90 22.11 6.66 -4.05
C LEU A 90 22.76 6.23 -5.38
N GLU A 91 23.34 5.04 -5.43
CA GLU A 91 23.85 4.41 -6.65
C GLU A 91 22.74 3.89 -7.58
N GLY A 92 21.48 3.92 -7.14
CA GLY A 92 20.34 3.40 -7.90
C GLY A 92 20.11 1.91 -7.73
N LYS A 93 20.82 1.25 -6.80
CA LYS A 93 20.65 -0.16 -6.46
C LYS A 93 19.54 -0.34 -5.42
N ALA A 94 18.32 0.03 -5.81
CA ALA A 94 17.18 0.08 -4.89
C ALA A 94 16.89 -1.26 -4.18
N GLY A 95 17.06 -2.39 -4.88
CA GLY A 95 16.87 -3.73 -4.29
C GLY A 95 17.89 -4.05 -3.20
N GLU A 96 19.18 -3.74 -3.43
CA GLU A 96 20.24 -3.93 -2.43
C GLU A 96 20.04 -3.01 -1.22
N ALA A 97 19.60 -1.77 -1.47
CA ALA A 97 19.26 -0.83 -0.40
C ALA A 97 18.05 -1.29 0.42
N ALA A 98 17.01 -1.82 -0.24
CA ALA A 98 15.85 -2.37 0.44
C ALA A 98 16.25 -3.55 1.34
N HIS A 99 17.03 -4.49 0.80
CA HIS A 99 17.52 -5.64 1.55
C HIS A 99 18.37 -5.24 2.76
N GLY A 100 19.35 -4.34 2.57
CA GLY A 100 20.16 -3.84 3.69
C GLY A 100 19.32 -3.13 4.77
N ALA A 101 18.27 -2.41 4.35
CA ALA A 101 17.39 -1.69 5.26
C ALA A 101 16.51 -2.61 6.12
N GLU A 102 16.28 -3.87 5.73
CA GLU A 102 15.46 -4.82 6.51
C GLU A 102 16.04 -5.08 7.91
N GLU A 103 17.34 -4.88 8.12
CA GLU A 103 18.00 -5.07 9.42
C GLU A 103 17.56 -4.04 10.46
N PHE A 104 17.14 -2.83 10.04
CA PHE A 104 16.87 -1.71 10.95
C PHE A 104 15.59 -0.93 10.64
N LEU A 105 14.91 -1.23 9.53
CA LEU A 105 13.58 -0.72 9.19
C LEU A 105 12.56 -1.87 9.15
N LYS A 106 11.30 -1.54 9.44
CA LYS A 106 10.21 -2.51 9.30
C LYS A 106 9.91 -2.74 7.82
N THR A 107 9.67 -3.99 7.43
CA THR A 107 9.27 -4.37 6.05
C THR A 107 8.10 -3.53 5.51
N GLN A 108 7.12 -3.20 6.34
CA GLN A 108 5.98 -2.36 5.93
C GLN A 108 6.39 -0.94 5.50
N VAL A 109 7.44 -0.36 6.09
CA VAL A 109 7.96 0.95 5.71
C VAL A 109 8.60 0.84 4.33
N ILE A 110 9.42 -0.18 4.12
CA ILE A 110 10.07 -0.45 2.82
C ILE A 110 9.02 -0.72 1.73
N LEU A 111 8.05 -1.60 1.99
CA LEU A 111 6.98 -1.87 1.01
C LEU A 111 6.18 -0.61 0.67
N ARG A 112 5.88 0.24 1.66
CA ARG A 112 5.15 1.49 1.44
C ARG A 112 5.91 2.46 0.54
N THR A 113 7.22 2.58 0.68
CA THR A 113 8.02 3.45 -0.20
C THR A 113 8.05 2.92 -1.63
N PHE A 114 8.22 1.61 -1.83
CA PHE A 114 8.20 0.98 -3.16
C PHE A 114 6.84 1.09 -3.84
N VAL A 115 5.77 0.74 -3.14
CA VAL A 115 4.41 0.81 -3.67
C VAL A 115 4.03 2.26 -4.00
N GLY A 116 4.38 3.22 -3.13
CA GLY A 116 4.16 4.64 -3.39
C GLY A 116 4.92 5.16 -4.62
N ALA A 117 6.12 4.63 -4.90
CA ALA A 117 6.91 4.98 -6.07
C ALA A 117 6.28 4.50 -7.40
N LEU A 118 5.31 3.58 -7.38
CA LEU A 118 4.59 3.16 -8.59
C LEU A 118 3.68 4.26 -9.16
N ARG A 119 3.30 5.26 -8.34
CA ARG A 119 2.47 6.41 -8.75
C ARG A 119 1.18 6.03 -9.49
N LEU A 120 0.58 4.89 -9.13
CA LEU A 120 -0.63 4.39 -9.77
C LEU A 120 -1.84 5.28 -9.46
N GLU A 121 -2.61 5.60 -10.49
CA GLU A 121 -3.84 6.40 -10.33
C GLU A 121 -4.96 5.53 -9.75
N ARG A 122 -5.72 6.09 -8.79
CA ARG A 122 -6.85 5.42 -8.14
C ARG A 122 -6.47 4.05 -7.60
N PHE A 123 -5.40 4.03 -6.80
CA PHE A 123 -4.79 2.83 -6.27
C PHE A 123 -4.74 2.89 -4.73
N ASP A 124 -5.12 1.79 -4.08
CA ASP A 124 -5.05 1.67 -2.63
C ASP A 124 -3.68 1.12 -2.19
N ASN A 125 -2.78 2.04 -1.85
CA ASN A 125 -1.44 1.72 -1.35
C ASN A 125 -1.47 0.90 -0.05
N ASP A 126 -2.42 1.19 0.84
CA ASP A 126 -2.47 0.54 2.14
C ASP A 126 -2.91 -0.92 2.01
N LEU A 127 -3.88 -1.21 1.14
CA LEU A 127 -4.29 -2.57 0.83
C LEU A 127 -3.15 -3.37 0.19
N ALA A 128 -2.51 -2.81 -0.85
CA ALA A 128 -1.42 -3.50 -1.52
C ALA A 128 -0.24 -3.81 -0.57
N VAL A 129 0.14 -2.85 0.28
CA VAL A 129 1.18 -3.06 1.31
C VAL A 129 0.77 -4.14 2.31
N LYS A 130 -0.50 -4.18 2.76
CA LYS A 130 -0.98 -5.23 3.66
C LYS A 130 -0.93 -6.62 3.03
N LEU A 131 -1.32 -6.75 1.77
CA LEU A 131 -1.30 -8.02 1.03
C LEU A 131 0.14 -8.50 0.83
N LEU A 132 1.05 -7.61 0.41
CA LEU A 132 2.48 -7.91 0.29
C LEU A 132 3.08 -8.34 1.63
N ALA A 133 2.77 -7.62 2.71
CA ALA A 133 3.24 -7.96 4.05
C ALA A 133 2.67 -9.29 4.57
N ALA A 134 1.50 -9.71 4.07
CA ALA A 134 0.90 -11.00 4.35
C ALA A 134 1.47 -12.15 3.48
N GLY A 135 2.44 -11.86 2.61
CA GLY A 135 3.08 -12.86 1.75
C GLY A 135 2.32 -13.18 0.45
N GLN A 136 1.31 -12.38 0.10
CA GLN A 136 0.63 -12.53 -1.19
C GLN A 136 1.57 -12.18 -2.35
N GLU A 137 1.35 -12.81 -3.50
CA GLU A 137 2.14 -12.51 -4.71
C GLU A 137 2.00 -11.03 -5.11
N PRO A 138 3.08 -10.36 -5.55
CA PRO A 138 3.02 -8.95 -5.92
C PRO A 138 1.97 -8.63 -6.98
N ALA A 139 1.79 -9.50 -7.97
CA ALA A 139 0.78 -9.31 -9.01
C ALA A 139 -0.64 -9.25 -8.43
N VAL A 140 -0.96 -10.14 -7.48
CA VAL A 140 -2.25 -10.18 -6.79
C VAL A 140 -2.43 -8.93 -5.93
N ALA A 141 -1.43 -8.58 -5.13
CA ALA A 141 -1.50 -7.41 -4.25
C ALA A 141 -1.72 -6.09 -5.02
N LEU A 142 -0.99 -5.90 -6.12
CA LEU A 142 -1.16 -4.73 -6.98
C LEU A 142 -2.51 -4.75 -7.71
N HIS A 143 -2.96 -5.92 -8.20
CA HIS A 143 -4.27 -6.02 -8.82
C HIS A 143 -5.39 -5.64 -7.85
N SER A 144 -5.38 -6.17 -6.62
CA SER A 144 -6.36 -5.82 -5.58
C SER A 144 -6.31 -4.32 -5.25
N GLY A 145 -5.12 -3.74 -5.10
CA GLY A 145 -4.97 -2.29 -4.87
C GLY A 145 -5.57 -1.44 -6.00
N GLN A 146 -5.43 -1.87 -7.26
CA GLN A 146 -5.98 -1.16 -8.42
C GLN A 146 -7.50 -1.30 -8.56
N VAL A 147 -8.05 -2.47 -8.24
CA VAL A 147 -9.51 -2.70 -8.25
C VAL A 147 -10.15 -1.83 -7.17
N ILE A 148 -9.63 -1.89 -5.94
CA ILE A 148 -10.21 -1.22 -4.78
C ILE A 148 -9.94 0.28 -4.75
N GLY A 149 -8.82 0.76 -5.29
CA GLY A 149 -8.48 2.18 -5.26
C GLY A 149 -9.47 3.09 -6.01
N LYS A 150 -10.26 2.55 -6.95
CA LYS A 150 -11.38 3.26 -7.60
C LYS A 150 -12.55 3.52 -6.63
N TYR A 151 -12.63 2.74 -5.58
CA TYR A 151 -13.69 2.74 -4.57
C TYR A 151 -13.23 3.36 -3.25
N ALA A 152 -12.20 4.20 -3.26
CA ALA A 152 -11.71 4.90 -2.07
C ALA A 152 -12.77 5.77 -1.36
N TRP A 153 -13.86 6.09 -2.05
CA TRP A 153 -15.01 6.81 -1.50
C TRP A 153 -15.96 5.94 -0.66
N TRP A 154 -15.82 4.60 -0.71
CA TRP A 154 -16.69 3.70 0.03
C TRP A 154 -16.60 3.94 1.55
N PRO A 155 -17.72 3.73 2.28
CA PRO A 155 -17.73 3.66 3.73
C PRO A 155 -16.65 2.72 4.28
N GLY A 156 -15.98 3.12 5.37
CA GLY A 156 -14.86 2.37 5.95
C GLY A 156 -15.18 0.92 6.35
N TRP A 157 -16.46 0.59 6.60
CA TRP A 157 -16.86 -0.79 6.88
C TRP A 157 -16.82 -1.68 5.64
N LEU A 158 -17.14 -1.17 4.45
CA LEU A 158 -17.00 -1.88 3.18
C LEU A 158 -15.53 -2.07 2.82
N LEU A 159 -14.71 -1.03 3.00
CA LEU A 159 -13.26 -1.13 2.82
C LEU A 159 -12.64 -2.19 3.75
N LYS A 160 -13.17 -2.34 4.97
CA LYS A 160 -12.76 -3.40 5.88
C LYS A 160 -13.13 -4.80 5.35
N VAL A 161 -14.39 -5.00 4.93
CA VAL A 161 -14.85 -6.29 4.37
C VAL A 161 -14.05 -6.68 3.12
N VAL A 162 -13.80 -5.73 2.22
CA VAL A 162 -13.07 -6.01 0.99
C VAL A 162 -11.60 -6.34 1.26
N THR A 163 -10.99 -5.68 2.25
CA THR A 163 -9.62 -6.00 2.71
C THR A 163 -9.56 -7.40 3.29
N GLU A 164 -10.52 -7.79 4.13
CA GLU A 164 -10.58 -9.12 4.76
C GLU A 164 -10.71 -10.22 3.69
N ARG A 165 -11.59 -10.03 2.70
CA ARG A 165 -11.75 -10.98 1.58
C ARG A 165 -10.54 -11.01 0.64
N ALA A 166 -9.90 -9.88 0.39
CA ALA A 166 -8.67 -9.83 -0.40
C ALA A 166 -7.54 -10.61 0.28
N LEU A 167 -7.38 -10.45 1.60
CA LEU A 167 -6.38 -11.20 2.39
C LEU A 167 -6.66 -12.71 2.38
N ALA A 168 -7.93 -13.10 2.40
CA ALA A 168 -8.36 -14.50 2.31
C ALA A 168 -8.24 -15.09 0.89
N GLY A 169 -7.93 -14.27 -0.14
CA GLY A 169 -7.90 -14.71 -1.52
C GLY A 169 -9.28 -15.02 -2.11
N THR A 170 -10.36 -14.53 -1.48
CA THR A 170 -11.76 -14.77 -1.87
C THR A 170 -12.42 -13.51 -2.43
N LEU A 171 -11.63 -12.54 -2.91
CA LEU A 171 -12.15 -11.34 -3.53
C LEU A 171 -12.38 -11.60 -5.02
N ASP A 172 -13.64 -11.58 -5.43
CA ASP A 172 -14.06 -11.68 -6.83
C ASP A 172 -14.87 -10.45 -7.27
N GLU A 173 -15.08 -10.36 -8.59
CA GLU A 173 -15.81 -9.25 -9.22
C GLU A 173 -17.28 -9.17 -8.74
N GLU A 174 -17.92 -10.31 -8.49
CA GLU A 174 -19.29 -10.37 -7.97
C GLU A 174 -19.40 -9.74 -6.58
N THR A 175 -18.44 -10.05 -5.69
CA THR A 175 -18.33 -9.43 -4.37
C THR A 175 -18.13 -7.93 -4.51
N VAL A 176 -17.23 -7.46 -5.38
CA VAL A 176 -16.98 -6.02 -5.57
C VAL A 176 -18.26 -5.30 -6.02
N GLN A 177 -19.01 -5.87 -6.97
CA GLN A 177 -20.28 -5.30 -7.43
C GLN A 177 -21.36 -5.26 -6.34
N ALA A 178 -21.42 -6.30 -5.50
CA ALA A 178 -22.32 -6.34 -4.35
C ALA A 178 -22.00 -5.26 -3.31
N LEU A 179 -20.72 -5.08 -3.00
CA LEU A 179 -20.25 -4.03 -2.09
C LEU A 179 -20.52 -2.63 -2.67
N ASP A 180 -20.35 -2.43 -3.98
CA ASP A 180 -20.64 -1.16 -4.65
C ASP A 180 -22.13 -0.79 -4.52
N ARG A 181 -23.03 -1.76 -4.75
CA ARG A 181 -24.48 -1.57 -4.53
C ARG A 181 -24.79 -1.20 -3.08
N CYS A 182 -24.10 -1.81 -2.11
CA CYS A 182 -24.25 -1.46 -0.70
C CYS A 182 -23.77 -0.03 -0.40
N ALA A 183 -22.71 0.43 -1.08
CA ALA A 183 -22.20 1.80 -0.93
C ALA A 183 -23.21 2.84 -1.44
N TYR A 184 -23.82 2.60 -2.60
CA TYR A 184 -24.87 3.47 -3.17
C TYR A 184 -26.20 3.43 -2.42
N ALA A 185 -26.45 2.38 -1.63
CA ALA A 185 -27.70 2.21 -0.90
C ALA A 185 -27.85 3.12 0.34
N GLU A 186 -26.80 3.88 0.71
CA GLU A 186 -26.78 4.82 1.85
C GLU A 186 -27.36 4.23 3.13
N LEU A 187 -26.90 3.02 3.47
CA LEU A 187 -27.40 2.27 4.62
C LEU A 187 -27.16 3.02 5.95
N SER A 188 -28.17 3.05 6.81
CA SER A 188 -28.00 3.48 8.20
C SER A 188 -27.03 2.55 8.97
N PRO A 189 -26.47 2.97 10.12
CA PRO A 189 -25.56 2.13 10.90
C PRO A 189 -26.16 0.77 11.31
N ALA A 190 -27.46 0.70 11.58
CA ALA A 190 -28.14 -0.56 11.90
C ALA A 190 -28.22 -1.47 10.67
N GLN A 191 -28.60 -0.92 9.51
CA GLN A 191 -28.69 -1.67 8.25
C GLN A 191 -27.30 -2.12 7.77
N ALA A 192 -26.26 -1.31 7.94
CA ALA A 192 -24.88 -1.69 7.61
C ALA A 192 -24.39 -2.88 8.46
N ARG A 193 -24.77 -2.96 9.74
CA ARG A 193 -24.47 -4.13 10.58
C ARG A 193 -25.13 -5.40 10.06
N ILE A 194 -26.37 -5.31 9.58
CA ILE A 194 -27.03 -6.46 8.96
C ILE A 194 -26.39 -6.80 7.62
N ALA A 195 -26.14 -5.81 6.76
CA ALA A 195 -25.49 -6.04 5.47
C ALA A 195 -24.15 -6.78 5.64
N ARG A 196 -23.35 -6.41 6.65
CA ARG A 196 -22.13 -7.16 6.98
C ARG A 196 -22.43 -8.62 7.33
N ARG A 197 -23.38 -8.89 8.25
CA ARG A 197 -23.73 -10.27 8.65
C ARG A 197 -24.26 -11.11 7.50
N LEU A 198 -25.00 -10.49 6.57
CA LEU A 198 -25.45 -11.14 5.33
C LEU A 198 -24.27 -11.44 4.39
N LEU A 199 -23.32 -10.51 4.23
CA LEU A 199 -22.08 -10.73 3.47
C LEU A 199 -21.18 -11.79 4.11
N ASP A 200 -21.23 -11.97 5.43
CA ASP A 200 -20.51 -13.01 6.16
C ASP A 200 -21.18 -14.40 6.02
N GLY A 201 -22.35 -14.47 5.37
CA GLY A 201 -23.03 -15.73 5.08
C GLY A 201 -23.86 -16.30 6.23
N GLU A 202 -24.34 -15.47 7.16
CA GLU A 202 -25.12 -15.95 8.31
C GLU A 202 -26.48 -16.55 7.87
N GLU A 203 -26.56 -17.88 7.78
CA GLU A 203 -27.71 -18.63 7.24
C GLU A 203 -29.06 -18.22 7.86
N ALA A 204 -29.12 -18.16 9.19
CA ALA A 204 -30.35 -17.79 9.89
C ALA A 204 -30.85 -16.38 9.52
N LEU A 205 -29.93 -15.46 9.22
CA LEU A 205 -30.25 -14.10 8.82
C LEU A 205 -30.63 -14.04 7.33
N ILE A 206 -29.94 -14.80 6.48
CA ILE A 206 -30.25 -14.96 5.05
C ILE A 206 -31.68 -15.47 4.91
N ASP A 207 -32.05 -16.53 5.63
CA ASP A 207 -33.38 -17.13 5.57
C ASP A 207 -34.45 -16.15 6.07
N ALA A 208 -34.22 -15.49 7.20
CA ALA A 208 -35.15 -14.51 7.75
C ALA A 208 -35.35 -13.30 6.80
N SER A 209 -34.28 -12.83 6.17
CA SER A 209 -34.34 -11.75 5.17
C SER A 209 -35.02 -12.19 3.88
N ALA A 210 -34.79 -13.43 3.41
CA ALA A 210 -35.44 -13.98 2.22
C ALA A 210 -36.95 -14.14 2.41
N VAL A 211 -37.40 -14.68 3.55
CA VAL A 211 -38.84 -14.79 3.88
C VAL A 211 -39.51 -13.41 3.89
N ARG A 212 -38.81 -12.38 4.39
CA ARG A 212 -39.34 -11.02 4.38
C ARG A 212 -39.44 -10.44 2.97
N LEU A 213 -38.43 -10.66 2.12
CA LEU A 213 -38.45 -10.25 0.71
C LEU A 213 -39.64 -10.88 -0.02
N GLU A 214 -39.90 -12.17 0.17
CA GLU A 214 -41.08 -12.86 -0.38
C GLU A 214 -42.39 -12.22 0.10
N GLY A 215 -42.49 -11.90 1.39
CA GLY A 215 -43.65 -11.23 1.97
C GLY A 215 -43.92 -9.83 1.39
N LEU A 216 -42.90 -9.20 0.79
CA LEU A 216 -42.99 -7.90 0.12
C LEU A 216 -43.17 -8.00 -1.41
N GLY A 217 -43.22 -9.22 -1.95
CA GLY A 217 -43.35 -9.47 -3.39
C GLY A 217 -42.02 -9.57 -4.15
N GLU A 218 -40.88 -9.50 -3.46
CA GLU A 218 -39.53 -9.57 -4.05
C GLU A 218 -39.01 -11.01 -4.10
N VAL A 219 -39.80 -11.90 -4.71
CA VAL A 219 -39.54 -13.36 -4.73
C VAL A 219 -38.20 -13.69 -5.41
N ASP A 220 -37.89 -13.02 -6.52
CA ASP A 220 -36.63 -13.23 -7.26
C ASP A 220 -35.40 -12.83 -6.42
N ALA A 221 -35.50 -11.74 -5.65
CA ALA A 221 -34.42 -11.29 -4.79
C ALA A 221 -34.22 -12.22 -3.59
N ALA A 222 -35.31 -12.77 -3.05
CA ALA A 222 -35.25 -13.77 -1.97
C ALA A 222 -34.57 -15.06 -2.43
N GLU A 223 -34.90 -15.56 -3.63
CA GLU A 223 -34.27 -16.76 -4.18
C GLU A 223 -32.78 -16.54 -4.43
N LYS A 224 -32.41 -15.38 -4.99
CA LYS A 224 -31.02 -14.99 -5.19
C LYS A 224 -30.23 -14.92 -3.88
N LEU A 225 -30.80 -14.30 -2.85
CA LEU A 225 -30.17 -14.19 -1.53
C LEU A 225 -29.89 -15.58 -0.93
N ARG A 226 -30.83 -16.53 -1.03
CA ARG A 226 -30.61 -17.92 -0.58
C ARG A 226 -29.56 -18.68 -1.39
N LYS A 227 -29.41 -18.36 -2.67
CA LYS A 227 -28.37 -18.92 -3.54
C LYS A 227 -27.00 -18.28 -3.30
N GLY A 228 -26.89 -17.32 -2.40
CA GLY A 228 -25.63 -16.63 -2.08
C GLY A 228 -25.28 -15.47 -3.02
N ASP A 229 -26.22 -15.01 -3.87
CA ASP A 229 -26.02 -13.84 -4.71
C ASP A 229 -25.94 -12.58 -3.83
N LEU A 230 -24.71 -12.11 -3.66
CA LEU A 230 -24.37 -10.99 -2.78
C LEU A 230 -24.98 -9.67 -3.26
N THR A 231 -25.41 -9.59 -4.52
CA THR A 231 -25.92 -8.35 -5.11
C THR A 231 -27.29 -7.94 -4.58
N THR A 232 -27.96 -8.83 -3.85
CA THR A 232 -29.25 -8.61 -3.18
C THR A 232 -29.12 -8.12 -1.73
N VAL A 233 -27.91 -8.14 -1.16
CA VAL A 233 -27.67 -7.80 0.26
C VAL A 233 -28.10 -6.37 0.59
N ALA A 234 -27.82 -5.40 -0.30
CA ALA A 234 -28.19 -4.01 -0.08
C ALA A 234 -29.71 -3.83 0.06
N LEU A 235 -30.48 -4.52 -0.79
CA LEU A 235 -31.95 -4.51 -0.76
C LEU A 235 -32.45 -5.17 0.53
N ALA A 236 -31.94 -6.36 0.84
CA ALA A 236 -32.30 -7.11 2.04
C ALA A 236 -32.03 -6.30 3.32
N ALA A 237 -30.89 -5.62 3.41
CA ALA A 237 -30.52 -4.80 4.56
C ALA A 237 -31.41 -3.56 4.72
N ARG A 238 -31.80 -2.89 3.62
CA ARG A 238 -32.68 -1.70 3.68
C ARG A 238 -34.07 -2.00 4.24
N LEU A 239 -34.57 -3.21 4.01
CA LEU A 239 -35.92 -3.63 4.40
C LEU A 239 -36.01 -4.11 5.86
N ILE A 240 -34.94 -3.95 6.64
CA ILE A 240 -34.93 -4.28 8.05
C ILE A 240 -35.34 -3.03 8.84
N PRO A 241 -36.44 -3.09 9.61
CA PRO A 241 -36.85 -1.99 10.46
C PRO A 241 -35.77 -1.73 11.51
N ILE A 242 -35.46 -0.44 11.72
CA ILE A 242 -34.46 0.07 12.65
C ILE A 242 -35.08 0.21 14.05
#